data_AF-A0A842RIW4-F1
#
_entry.id   AF-A0A842RIW4-F1
#
_cell.length_a   1.000
_cell.length_b   1.000
_cell.length_c   1.000
_cell.angle_alpha   90.00
_cell.angle_beta   90.00
_cell.angle_gamma   90.00
#
_symmetry.space_group_name_H-M   'P 1'
#
loop_
_entity.id
_entity.type
_entity.pdbx_description
1 polymer ?
#
loop_
_entity_poly.entity_id
_entity_poly.type
_entity_poly.pdbx_seq_one_letter_code
_entity_poly.pdbx_strand_id
1 'polypeptide(L)'
;MIVLNFALEDKQTRMGALWNDKDVVDLKEAAEKIDLHAFEKIEKMEELIALGNEGIAKVQQIVEELKGFKKNKPAKFDQIKEKDIHSLEEIKFLAPVYNPQKIICLGRNYVEHAKEGGKEPPKNPMIWGKFNSAIIGHQEQILLPKISDKVDVEVELVVVIGKKGKNIPEEEALDHVFGYTIGNDVSARDYQYLDKQYTRAKTMDTFCPIGPWIVTKEEIDDPQKLHLELKVNDKTWQKSNTKHMSFSVAYIISYLSKSFTFEPGDLIFTGTPSGVGHYQDPPVYLEEGDTVKLTIEKIGTLINPVGKE
;
A
#
# COMPACT_ATOMS: atom_id res chain seq x y z
N MET A 1 -0.52 14.54 -1.53
CA MET A 1 0.31 14.51 -0.33
C MET A 1 0.74 13.09 -0.04
N ILE A 2 1.77 12.87 0.77
CA ILE A 2 2.25 11.53 1.14
C ILE A 2 2.20 11.39 2.66
N VAL A 3 1.54 10.35 3.15
CA VAL A 3 1.41 10.04 4.59
C VAL A 3 1.84 8.62 4.90
N LEU A 4 2.41 8.40 6.08
CA LEU A 4 2.96 7.11 6.49
C LEU A 4 2.82 6.87 7.99
N ASN A 5 2.91 5.61 8.39
CA ASN A 5 3.20 5.25 9.77
C ASN A 5 4.68 4.92 9.91
N PHE A 6 5.28 5.36 11.00
CA PHE A 6 6.67 5.04 11.33
C PHE A 6 6.86 4.88 12.83
N ALA A 7 8.01 4.38 13.23
CA ALA A 7 8.45 4.35 14.62
C ALA A 7 9.89 4.83 14.74
N LEU A 8 10.24 5.35 15.91
CA LEU A 8 11.61 5.69 16.30
C LEU A 8 12.15 4.59 17.24
N GLU A 9 13.28 4.86 17.90
CA GLU A 9 13.89 3.94 18.88
C GLU A 9 12.94 3.55 20.03
N ASP A 10 12.00 4.43 20.38
CA ASP A 10 10.98 4.21 21.40
C ASP A 10 9.90 3.17 21.02
N LYS A 11 9.92 2.71 19.75
CA LYS A 11 8.97 1.76 19.16
C LYS A 11 7.51 2.22 19.18
N GLN A 12 7.24 3.49 19.45
CA GLN A 12 5.90 4.03 19.39
C GLN A 12 5.50 4.27 17.94
N THR A 13 4.27 3.91 17.58
CA THR A 13 3.72 4.22 16.26
C THR A 13 3.41 5.71 16.18
N ARG A 14 3.90 6.34 15.11
CA ARG A 14 3.73 7.75 14.79
C ARG A 14 3.13 7.88 13.40
N MET A 15 2.26 8.87 13.22
CA MET A 15 1.79 9.26 11.90
C MET A 15 2.66 10.38 11.37
N GLY A 16 3.10 10.22 10.13
CA GLY A 16 3.93 11.19 9.46
C GLY A 16 3.33 11.69 8.15
N ALA A 17 3.83 12.84 7.70
CA ALA A 17 3.73 13.26 6.32
C ALA A 17 5.13 13.51 5.74
N LEU A 18 5.30 13.26 4.46
CA LEU A 18 6.56 13.53 3.79
C LEU A 18 6.83 15.04 3.78
N TRP A 19 7.92 15.47 4.41
CA TRP A 19 8.34 16.86 4.47
C TRP A 19 9.08 17.27 3.20
N ASN A 20 9.96 16.38 2.74
CA ASN A 20 10.67 16.41 1.47
C ASN A 20 11.11 14.97 1.13
N ASP A 21 11.82 14.77 0.01
CA ASP A 21 12.22 13.43 -0.48
C ASP A 21 13.07 12.59 0.50
N LYS A 22 13.54 13.16 1.61
CA LYS A 22 14.42 12.51 2.59
C LYS A 22 13.91 12.54 4.01
N ASP A 23 12.91 13.36 4.30
CA ASP A 23 12.47 13.63 5.66
C ASP A 23 10.96 13.43 5.82
N VAL A 24 10.56 12.92 6.99
CA VAL A 24 9.17 12.84 7.44
C VAL A 24 8.96 13.81 8.59
N VAL A 25 7.80 14.46 8.63
CA VAL A 25 7.33 15.20 9.82
C VAL A 25 6.41 14.34 10.65
N ASP A 26 6.64 14.23 11.96
CA ASP A 26 5.70 13.71 12.94
C ASP A 26 4.53 14.69 13.07
N LEU A 27 3.35 14.24 12.65
CA LEU A 27 2.19 15.11 12.56
C LEU A 27 1.63 15.51 13.92
N LYS A 28 1.75 14.64 14.92
CA LYS A 28 1.21 14.92 16.26
C LYS A 28 2.10 15.94 16.97
N GLU A 29 3.40 15.68 17.02
CA GLU A 29 4.37 16.59 17.65
C GLU A 29 4.37 17.96 16.96
N ALA A 30 4.30 17.98 15.62
CA ALA A 30 4.20 19.22 14.87
C ALA A 30 2.89 19.97 15.15
N ALA A 31 1.75 19.28 15.21
CA ALA A 31 0.46 19.91 15.48
C ALA A 31 0.41 20.58 16.86
N GLU A 32 1.00 19.96 17.89
CA GLU A 32 1.08 20.51 19.24
C GLU A 32 1.87 21.84 19.27
N LYS A 33 2.97 21.94 18.51
CA LYS A 33 3.83 23.14 18.50
C LYS A 33 3.30 24.32 17.67
N ILE A 34 2.36 24.04 16.78
CA ILE A 34 1.69 25.06 15.96
C ILE A 34 0.30 25.43 16.51
N ASP A 35 -0.07 24.91 17.68
CA ASP A 35 -1.36 25.13 18.35
C ASP A 35 -2.57 24.63 17.53
N LEU A 36 -2.39 23.57 16.72
CA LEU A 36 -3.46 22.97 15.92
C LEU A 36 -4.17 21.86 16.71
N HIS A 37 -4.89 22.26 17.77
CA HIS A 37 -5.60 21.34 18.68
C HIS A 37 -6.59 20.38 18.01
N ALA A 38 -7.08 20.73 16.82
CA ALA A 38 -8.00 19.88 16.07
C ALA A 38 -7.35 18.60 15.52
N PHE A 39 -6.01 18.56 15.40
CA PHE A 39 -5.27 17.37 14.95
C PHE A 39 -4.91 16.44 16.12
N GLU A 40 -4.82 16.97 17.36
CA GLU A 40 -4.48 16.19 18.57
C GLU A 40 -5.44 15.02 18.86
N LYS A 41 -6.65 15.05 18.29
CA LYS A 41 -7.65 13.98 18.42
C LYS A 41 -7.49 12.84 17.42
N ILE A 42 -6.58 12.96 16.45
CA ILE A 42 -6.29 11.95 15.44
C ILE A 42 -5.07 11.17 15.94
N GLU A 43 -5.30 9.96 16.44
CA GLU A 43 -4.26 9.11 17.02
C GLU A 43 -3.76 8.05 16.03
N LYS A 44 -4.60 7.68 15.06
CA LYS A 44 -4.33 6.56 14.13
C LYS A 44 -4.58 6.93 12.68
N MET A 45 -3.87 6.26 11.78
CA MET A 45 -4.00 6.50 10.34
C MET A 45 -5.43 6.23 9.85
N GLU A 46 -6.10 5.23 10.41
CA GLU A 46 -7.49 4.90 10.07
C GLU A 46 -8.45 6.07 10.37
N GLU A 47 -8.19 6.83 11.43
CA GLU A 47 -8.98 8.04 11.78
C GLU A 47 -8.70 9.18 10.81
N LEU A 48 -7.43 9.36 10.41
CA LEU A 48 -7.07 10.32 9.37
C LEU A 48 -7.74 9.98 8.03
N ILE A 49 -7.71 8.70 7.64
CA ILE A 49 -8.34 8.20 6.41
C ILE A 49 -9.85 8.42 6.47
N ALA A 50 -10.49 8.17 7.61
CA ALA A 50 -11.93 8.36 7.80
C ALA A 50 -12.38 9.83 7.70
N LEU A 51 -11.49 10.79 7.97
CA LEU A 51 -11.76 12.21 7.77
C LEU A 51 -11.65 12.64 6.29
N GLY A 52 -11.09 11.80 5.41
CA GLY A 52 -10.97 12.06 3.99
C GLY A 52 -10.31 13.41 3.69
N ASN A 53 -10.97 14.23 2.88
CA ASN A 53 -10.47 15.56 2.49
C ASN A 53 -10.25 16.50 3.68
N GLU A 54 -11.02 16.39 4.77
CA GLU A 54 -10.78 17.20 5.98
C GLU A 54 -9.47 16.81 6.65
N GLY A 55 -9.20 15.50 6.74
CA GLY A 55 -7.95 14.98 7.27
C GLY A 55 -6.74 15.46 6.45
N ILE A 56 -6.85 15.34 5.13
CA ILE A 56 -5.84 15.85 4.17
C ILE A 56 -5.62 17.36 4.39
N ALA A 57 -6.68 18.17 4.48
CA ALA A 57 -6.54 19.61 4.69
C ALA A 57 -5.79 19.94 6.00
N LYS A 58 -6.02 19.20 7.09
CA LYS A 58 -5.30 19.41 8.36
C LYS A 58 -3.82 19.07 8.22
N VAL A 59 -3.47 17.98 7.55
CA VAL A 59 -2.06 17.60 7.31
C VAL A 59 -1.36 18.63 6.42
N GLN A 60 -2.04 19.14 5.38
CA GLN A 60 -1.52 20.22 4.54
C GLN A 60 -1.26 21.48 5.36
N GLN A 61 -2.20 21.86 6.22
CA GLN A 61 -2.04 23.01 7.10
C GLN A 61 -0.78 22.89 7.98
N ILE A 62 -0.55 21.73 8.60
CA ILE A 62 0.66 21.48 9.41
C ILE A 62 1.92 21.72 8.56
N VAL A 63 2.01 21.10 7.39
CA VAL A 63 3.18 21.21 6.51
C VAL A 63 3.40 22.65 6.04
N GLU A 64 2.34 23.37 5.67
CA GLU A 64 2.43 24.76 5.20
C GLU A 64 2.85 25.73 6.30
N GLU A 65 2.29 25.58 7.51
CA GLU A 65 2.66 26.41 8.66
C GLU A 65 4.12 26.21 9.06
N LEU A 66 4.61 24.96 9.04
CA LEU A 66 6.03 24.65 9.27
C LEU A 66 6.93 25.28 8.20
N LYS A 67 6.54 25.23 6.91
CA LYS A 67 7.26 25.94 5.83
C LYS A 67 7.26 27.45 6.06
N GLY A 68 6.14 27.98 6.56
CA GLY A 68 6.01 29.38 6.98
C GLY A 68 6.96 29.75 8.11
N PHE A 69 7.09 28.92 9.15
CA PHE A 69 8.06 29.13 10.23
C PHE A 69 9.50 29.08 9.73
N LYS A 70 9.85 28.11 8.88
CA LYS A 70 11.19 28.04 8.28
C LYS A 70 11.57 29.34 7.57
N LYS A 71 10.60 29.96 6.87
CA LYS A 71 10.81 31.20 6.13
C LYS A 71 10.82 32.45 7.02
N ASN A 72 9.87 32.56 7.94
CA ASN A 72 9.58 33.82 8.64
C ASN A 72 10.02 33.85 10.10
N LYS A 73 10.23 32.69 10.73
CA LYS A 73 10.58 32.52 12.15
C LYS A 73 11.60 31.37 12.34
N PRO A 74 12.82 31.47 11.76
CA PRO A 74 13.78 30.37 11.73
C PRO A 74 14.12 29.82 13.11
N ALA A 75 14.26 30.68 14.13
CA ALA A 75 14.49 30.21 15.51
C ALA A 75 13.34 29.36 16.07
N LYS A 76 12.07 29.65 15.72
CA LYS A 76 10.93 28.80 16.09
C LYS A 76 10.93 27.50 15.28
N PHE A 77 11.31 27.56 14.01
CA PHE A 77 11.46 26.36 13.18
C PHE A 77 12.55 25.42 13.68
N ASP A 78 13.70 25.94 14.11
CA ASP A 78 14.80 25.12 14.62
C ASP A 78 14.40 24.33 15.89
N GLN A 79 13.57 24.93 16.75
CA GLN A 79 12.98 24.25 17.92
C GLN A 79 11.99 23.13 17.56
N ILE A 80 11.37 23.21 16.38
CA ILE A 80 10.46 22.19 15.85
C ILE A 80 11.29 21.07 15.20
N LYS A 81 12.19 21.45 14.28
CA LYS A 81 12.97 20.54 13.44
C LYS A 81 13.71 19.47 14.23
N GLU A 82 14.32 19.82 15.37
CA GLU A 82 15.14 18.89 16.15
C GLU A 82 14.36 17.69 16.69
N LYS A 83 13.03 17.80 16.86
CA LYS A 83 12.19 16.75 17.46
C LYS A 83 11.13 16.17 16.55
N ASP A 84 10.69 16.91 15.53
CA ASP A 84 9.48 16.54 14.79
C ASP A 84 9.77 16.18 13.33
N ILE A 85 10.98 16.44 12.83
CA ILE A 85 11.37 16.12 11.46
C ILE A 85 12.51 15.11 11.49
N HIS A 86 12.26 13.92 10.96
CA HIS A 86 13.19 12.79 11.01
C HIS A 86 13.61 12.37 9.60
N SER A 87 14.87 11.95 9.47
CA SER A 87 15.35 11.34 8.23
C SER A 87 14.63 10.02 7.99
N LEU A 88 14.23 9.75 6.74
CA LEU A 88 13.68 8.45 6.33
C LEU A 88 14.66 7.29 6.53
N GLU A 89 15.96 7.57 6.66
CA GLU A 89 17.00 6.57 6.95
C GLU A 89 17.07 6.19 8.44
N GLU A 90 16.50 7.01 9.32
CA GLU A 90 16.57 6.85 10.79
C GLU A 90 15.26 6.30 11.39
N ILE A 91 14.19 6.24 10.60
CA ILE A 91 12.90 5.71 11.04
C ILE A 91 12.77 4.22 10.74
N LYS A 92 11.97 3.51 11.54
CA LYS A 92 11.39 2.23 11.14
C LYS A 92 10.08 2.50 10.40
N PHE A 93 9.99 2.11 9.14
CA PHE A 93 8.72 2.11 8.41
C PHE A 93 7.73 1.10 9.03
N LEU A 94 6.46 1.49 9.12
CA LEU A 94 5.37 0.61 9.47
C LEU A 94 4.40 0.54 8.29
N ALA A 95 3.56 -0.51 8.25
CA ALA A 95 2.49 -0.58 7.27
C ALA A 95 1.60 0.68 7.36
N PRO A 96 1.27 1.34 6.23
CA PRO A 96 0.45 2.55 6.26
C PRO A 96 -0.96 2.29 6.80
N VAL A 97 -1.49 1.08 6.65
CA VAL A 97 -2.78 0.68 7.24
C VAL A 97 -2.59 -0.68 7.89
N TYR A 98 -2.64 -0.75 9.22
CA TYR A 98 -2.30 -1.99 9.94
C TYR A 98 -3.53 -2.83 10.29
N ASN A 99 -4.70 -2.20 10.48
CA ASN A 99 -5.91 -2.93 10.86
C ASN A 99 -7.11 -2.59 9.97
N PRO A 100 -7.01 -2.80 8.64
CA PRO A 100 -8.14 -2.60 7.74
C PRO A 100 -9.27 -3.55 8.13
N GLN A 101 -10.53 -3.15 7.94
CA GLN A 101 -11.65 -4.06 8.17
C GLN A 101 -11.67 -5.16 7.10
N LYS A 102 -11.37 -4.79 5.84
CA LYS A 102 -11.30 -5.72 4.71
C LYS A 102 -10.05 -5.45 3.87
N ILE A 103 -9.38 -6.53 3.50
CA ILE A 103 -8.37 -6.56 2.44
C ILE A 103 -8.95 -7.44 1.34
N ILE A 104 -9.25 -6.84 0.18
CA ILE A 104 -9.89 -7.53 -0.94
C ILE A 104 -8.89 -7.59 -2.09
N CYS A 105 -8.67 -8.78 -2.63
CA CYS A 105 -7.71 -8.99 -3.71
C CYS A 105 -8.41 -9.44 -4.98
N LEU A 106 -7.85 -9.07 -6.13
CA LEU A 106 -8.37 -9.42 -7.44
C LEU A 106 -7.43 -10.37 -8.18
N GLY A 107 -8.00 -11.42 -8.76
CA GLY A 107 -7.26 -12.36 -9.60
C GLY A 107 -7.39 -12.09 -11.08
N ARG A 108 -6.28 -12.22 -11.80
CA ARG A 108 -6.23 -12.14 -13.27
C ARG A 108 -6.82 -10.85 -13.83
N ASN A 109 -6.56 -9.73 -13.15
CA ASN A 109 -7.01 -8.43 -13.62
C ASN A 109 -6.10 -7.83 -14.70
N TYR A 110 -5.05 -8.51 -15.16
CA TYR A 110 -4.25 -8.08 -16.32
C TYR A 110 -4.38 -9.09 -17.44
N VAL A 111 -4.59 -8.61 -18.66
CA VAL A 111 -4.83 -9.46 -19.84
C VAL A 111 -3.68 -10.42 -20.08
N GLU A 112 -2.45 -9.92 -20.05
CA GLU A 112 -1.26 -10.74 -20.30
C GLU A 112 -1.01 -11.76 -19.19
N HIS A 113 -1.31 -11.43 -17.93
CA HIS A 113 -1.20 -12.38 -16.83
C HIS A 113 -2.23 -13.52 -16.95
N ALA A 114 -3.44 -13.24 -17.42
CA ALA A 114 -4.42 -14.29 -17.70
C ALA A 114 -3.91 -15.28 -18.77
N LYS A 115 -3.30 -14.73 -19.84
CA LYS A 115 -2.71 -15.52 -20.93
C LYS A 115 -1.53 -16.38 -20.49
N GLU A 116 -0.67 -15.91 -19.58
CA GLU A 116 0.44 -16.71 -19.02
C GLU A 116 -0.06 -17.99 -18.36
N GLY A 117 -1.20 -17.91 -17.65
CA GLY A 117 -1.85 -19.09 -17.07
C GLY A 117 -2.67 -19.92 -18.06
N GLY A 118 -2.58 -19.64 -19.37
CA GLY A 118 -3.32 -20.31 -20.43
C GLY A 118 -4.83 -20.07 -20.40
N LYS A 119 -5.27 -18.91 -19.89
CA LYS A 119 -6.69 -18.60 -19.66
C LYS A 119 -7.09 -17.25 -20.26
N GLU A 120 -8.36 -17.13 -20.62
CA GLU A 120 -8.96 -15.83 -20.92
C GLU A 120 -9.12 -15.01 -19.63
N PRO A 121 -9.07 -13.68 -19.71
CA PRO A 121 -9.47 -12.81 -18.61
C PRO A 121 -10.88 -13.20 -18.12
N PRO A 122 -11.12 -13.19 -16.79
CA PRO A 122 -12.42 -13.54 -16.26
C PRO A 122 -13.46 -12.51 -16.72
N LYS A 123 -14.71 -12.93 -16.93
CA LYS A 123 -15.81 -12.03 -17.33
C LYS A 123 -16.23 -11.05 -16.24
N ASN A 124 -15.95 -11.38 -14.98
CA ASN A 124 -16.24 -10.58 -13.80
C ASN A 124 -15.05 -10.66 -12.82
N PRO A 125 -14.86 -9.68 -11.94
CA PRO A 125 -13.82 -9.72 -10.90
C PRO A 125 -13.88 -11.00 -10.06
N MET A 126 -12.76 -11.73 -9.99
CA MET A 126 -12.57 -12.87 -9.09
C MET A 126 -11.86 -12.38 -7.84
N ILE A 127 -12.45 -12.60 -6.66
CA ILE A 127 -11.95 -12.04 -5.41
C ILE A 127 -11.71 -13.06 -4.31
N TRP A 128 -10.81 -12.71 -3.40
CA TRP A 128 -10.61 -13.34 -2.08
C TRP A 128 -10.20 -12.26 -1.08
N GLY A 129 -10.06 -12.64 0.19
CA GLY A 129 -9.53 -11.78 1.24
C GLY A 129 -8.16 -12.23 1.76
N LYS A 130 -7.41 -11.28 2.31
CA LYS A 130 -6.22 -11.51 3.16
C LYS A 130 -6.54 -11.07 4.59
N PHE A 131 -5.91 -11.70 5.57
CA PHE A 131 -6.06 -11.37 6.98
C PHE A 131 -5.03 -10.32 7.42
N ASN A 132 -5.40 -9.52 8.43
CA ASN A 132 -4.54 -8.47 8.97
C ASN A 132 -3.23 -9.02 9.56
N SER A 133 -3.21 -10.27 10.03
CA SER A 133 -1.99 -10.92 10.54
C SER A 133 -0.90 -11.10 9.49
N ALA A 134 -1.25 -11.07 8.20
CA ALA A 134 -0.28 -11.15 7.11
C ALA A 134 0.40 -9.81 6.79
N ILE A 135 -0.11 -8.69 7.32
CA ILE A 135 0.37 -7.34 6.99
C ILE A 135 1.77 -7.10 7.55
N ILE A 136 2.67 -6.64 6.68
CA ILE A 136 3.97 -6.08 7.06
C ILE A 136 4.23 -4.79 6.29
N GLY A 137 5.07 -3.92 6.85
CA GLY A 137 5.49 -2.67 6.23
C GLY A 137 6.69 -2.80 5.31
N HIS A 138 7.17 -1.65 4.85
CA HIS A 138 8.42 -1.53 4.11
C HIS A 138 9.62 -1.95 4.98
N GLN A 139 10.58 -2.65 4.38
CA GLN A 139 11.79 -3.25 4.97
C GLN A 139 11.56 -4.37 5.98
N GLU A 140 10.32 -4.72 6.30
CA GLU A 140 10.02 -5.89 7.12
C GLU A 140 10.14 -7.19 6.29
N GLN A 141 10.46 -8.30 6.95
CA GLN A 141 10.76 -9.56 6.26
C GLN A 141 9.52 -10.29 5.76
N ILE A 142 9.57 -10.78 4.52
CA ILE A 142 8.72 -11.87 4.05
C ILE A 142 9.34 -13.18 4.56
N LEU A 143 8.59 -13.95 5.33
CA LEU A 143 9.04 -15.23 5.89
C LEU A 143 8.53 -16.39 5.04
N LEU A 144 9.46 -17.21 4.54
CA LEU A 144 9.15 -18.44 3.84
C LEU A 144 8.63 -19.46 4.85
N PRO A 145 7.38 -19.94 4.68
CA PRO A 145 6.77 -20.84 5.64
C PRO A 145 7.34 -22.25 5.48
N LYS A 146 7.50 -22.97 6.60
CA LYS A 146 8.05 -24.35 6.60
C LYS A 146 7.27 -25.35 5.76
N ILE A 147 6.04 -24.99 5.41
CA ILE A 147 5.08 -25.85 4.74
C ILE A 147 5.04 -25.69 3.21
N SER A 148 5.76 -24.72 2.63
CA SER A 148 5.73 -24.45 1.18
C SER A 148 7.12 -24.09 0.65
N ASP A 149 7.47 -24.71 -0.49
CA ASP A 149 8.69 -24.40 -1.26
C ASP A 149 8.38 -23.57 -2.52
N LYS A 150 7.13 -23.11 -2.69
CA LYS A 150 6.66 -22.43 -3.91
C LYS A 150 6.10 -21.04 -3.65
N VAL A 151 6.85 -20.24 -2.88
CA VAL A 151 6.46 -18.86 -2.57
C VAL A 151 6.80 -17.94 -3.75
N ASP A 152 5.81 -17.20 -4.21
CA ASP A 152 5.87 -16.30 -5.35
C ASP A 152 5.42 -14.88 -4.93
N VAL A 153 5.69 -13.90 -5.78
CA VAL A 153 5.44 -12.47 -5.51
C VAL A 153 4.69 -11.81 -6.65
N GLU A 154 3.91 -10.79 -6.31
CA GLU A 154 2.96 -10.17 -7.21
C GLU A 154 2.90 -8.67 -6.92
N VAL A 155 3.48 -7.82 -7.78
CA VAL A 155 3.33 -6.36 -7.62
C VAL A 155 1.92 -5.91 -7.96
N GLU A 156 1.32 -5.13 -7.06
CA GLU A 156 -0.02 -4.59 -7.24
C GLU A 156 -0.14 -3.14 -6.80
N LEU A 157 -0.96 -2.38 -7.54
CA LEU A 157 -1.50 -1.11 -7.05
C LEU A 157 -2.55 -1.45 -5.99
N VAL A 158 -2.41 -0.86 -4.79
CA VAL A 158 -3.39 -1.01 -3.72
C VAL A 158 -4.15 0.29 -3.54
N VAL A 159 -5.48 0.21 -3.60
CA VAL A 159 -6.38 1.33 -3.34
C VAL A 159 -6.71 1.37 -1.85
N VAL A 160 -6.60 2.54 -1.24
CA VAL A 160 -7.04 2.81 0.14
C VAL A 160 -8.36 3.55 0.09
N ILE A 161 -9.43 2.95 0.60
CA ILE A 161 -10.74 3.59 0.66
C ILE A 161 -10.75 4.68 1.75
N GLY A 162 -11.24 5.87 1.43
CA GLY A 162 -11.38 7.00 2.35
C GLY A 162 -12.81 7.32 2.77
N LYS A 163 -13.80 6.82 2.03
CA LYS A 163 -15.20 7.16 2.25
C LYS A 163 -16.07 5.91 2.26
N LYS A 164 -16.87 5.76 3.32
CA LYS A 164 -17.86 4.71 3.44
C LYS A 164 -18.83 4.73 2.25
N GLY A 165 -19.18 3.57 1.70
CA GLY A 165 -20.15 3.50 0.61
C GLY A 165 -20.62 2.09 0.27
N LYS A 166 -21.86 1.98 -0.23
CA LYS A 166 -22.47 0.76 -0.76
C LYS A 166 -23.24 1.13 -2.03
N ASN A 167 -23.26 0.25 -3.03
CA ASN A 167 -23.87 0.50 -4.33
C ASN A 167 -23.36 1.79 -5.00
N ILE A 168 -22.05 2.02 -4.92
CA ILE A 168 -21.38 3.20 -5.44
C ILE A 168 -21.45 3.18 -6.98
N PRO A 169 -22.01 4.23 -7.62
CA PRO A 169 -21.94 4.38 -9.08
C PRO A 169 -20.48 4.43 -9.57
N GLU A 170 -20.20 3.96 -10.78
CA GLU A 170 -18.81 3.89 -11.29
C GLU A 170 -18.21 5.29 -11.45
N GLU A 171 -19.01 6.27 -11.86
CA GLU A 171 -18.65 7.67 -12.00
C GLU A 171 -18.28 8.36 -10.68
N GLU A 172 -18.78 7.85 -9.54
CA GLU A 172 -18.47 8.35 -8.20
C GLU A 172 -17.39 7.52 -7.50
N ALA A 173 -16.93 6.42 -8.10
CA ALA A 173 -16.08 5.44 -7.43
C ALA A 173 -14.75 6.02 -6.93
N LEU A 174 -14.10 6.88 -7.72
CA LEU A 174 -12.83 7.49 -7.34
C LEU A 174 -12.98 8.55 -6.24
N ASP A 175 -14.18 9.08 -6.02
CA ASP A 175 -14.43 10.00 -4.89
C ASP A 175 -14.33 9.28 -3.55
N HIS A 176 -14.49 7.95 -3.55
CA HIS A 176 -14.35 7.12 -2.35
C HIS A 176 -12.90 6.75 -2.01
N VAL A 177 -11.94 7.07 -2.88
CA VAL A 177 -10.52 6.76 -2.65
C VAL A 177 -9.89 7.84 -1.76
N PHE A 178 -9.15 7.41 -0.74
CA PHE A 178 -8.25 8.29 0.03
C PHE A 178 -6.92 8.46 -0.70
N GLY A 179 -6.36 7.34 -1.16
CA GLY A 179 -5.10 7.32 -1.87
C GLY A 179 -4.71 5.92 -2.32
N TYR A 180 -3.44 5.79 -2.67
CA TYR A 180 -2.88 4.58 -3.23
C TYR A 180 -1.56 4.22 -2.54
N THR A 181 -1.29 2.93 -2.44
CA THR A 181 -0.02 2.38 -1.96
C THR A 181 0.41 1.19 -2.84
N ILE A 182 1.58 0.62 -2.56
CA ILE A 182 2.07 -0.58 -3.23
C ILE A 182 1.75 -1.77 -2.35
N GLY A 183 1.32 -2.86 -2.97
CA GLY A 183 1.15 -4.15 -2.31
C GLY A 183 1.93 -5.25 -3.00
N ASN A 184 2.40 -6.21 -2.22
CA ASN A 184 2.89 -7.49 -2.71
C ASN A 184 1.88 -8.59 -2.34
N ASP A 185 1.22 -9.21 -3.32
CA ASP A 185 0.32 -10.34 -3.06
C ASP A 185 1.08 -11.68 -3.02
N VAL A 186 1.91 -11.83 -1.98
CA VAL A 186 2.75 -13.02 -1.78
C VAL A 186 1.88 -14.27 -1.72
N SER A 187 2.33 -15.31 -2.43
CA SER A 187 1.51 -16.49 -2.76
C SER A 187 2.29 -17.79 -2.62
N ALA A 188 1.81 -18.71 -1.79
CA ALA A 188 2.28 -20.10 -1.78
C ALA A 188 1.54 -20.91 -2.86
N ARG A 189 2.17 -21.08 -4.02
CA ARG A 189 1.52 -21.58 -5.24
C ARG A 189 1.06 -23.03 -5.13
N ASP A 190 1.82 -23.87 -4.44
CA ASP A 190 1.42 -25.24 -4.10
C ASP A 190 0.05 -25.30 -3.42
N TYR A 191 -0.18 -24.46 -2.42
CA TYR A 191 -1.45 -24.38 -1.71
C TYR A 191 -2.56 -23.68 -2.49
N GLN A 192 -2.20 -22.72 -3.34
CA GLN A 192 -3.18 -22.05 -4.20
C GLN A 192 -3.87 -23.04 -5.15
N TYR A 193 -3.12 -24.02 -5.68
CA TYR A 193 -3.68 -25.06 -6.55
C TYR A 193 -4.30 -26.22 -5.77
N LEU A 194 -3.83 -26.49 -4.54
CA LEU A 194 -4.39 -27.54 -3.69
C LEU A 194 -5.82 -27.22 -3.23
N ASP A 195 -6.06 -26.00 -2.76
CA ASP A 195 -7.26 -25.70 -1.95
C ASP A 195 -8.49 -25.30 -2.75
N LYS A 196 -8.35 -25.06 -4.06
CA LYS A 196 -9.40 -24.47 -4.94
C LYS A 196 -9.91 -23.09 -4.49
N GLN A 197 -9.49 -22.59 -3.34
CA GLN A 197 -9.67 -21.25 -2.78
C GLN A 197 -8.29 -20.63 -2.58
N TYR A 198 -8.16 -19.32 -2.75
CA TYR A 198 -6.83 -18.67 -2.72
C TYR A 198 -6.44 -18.11 -1.35
N THR A 199 -7.40 -17.93 -0.43
CA THR A 199 -7.19 -17.26 0.85
C THR A 199 -6.03 -17.86 1.65
N ARG A 200 -6.00 -19.18 1.92
CA ARG A 200 -4.93 -19.79 2.73
C ARG A 200 -3.55 -19.57 2.12
N ALA A 201 -3.44 -19.77 0.81
CA ALA A 201 -2.20 -19.61 0.06
C ALA A 201 -1.68 -18.17 0.03
N LYS A 202 -2.55 -17.19 0.23
CA LYS A 202 -2.26 -15.76 0.15
C LYS A 202 -2.37 -15.05 1.49
N THR A 203 -2.56 -15.75 2.61
CA THR A 203 -2.76 -15.10 3.92
C THR A 203 -1.88 -15.66 5.04
N MET A 204 -0.85 -16.43 4.67
CA MET A 204 0.19 -16.82 5.63
C MET A 204 0.85 -15.57 6.23
N ASP A 205 1.43 -15.70 7.41
CA ASP A 205 2.07 -14.57 8.07
C ASP A 205 3.08 -13.91 7.13
N THR A 206 3.17 -12.59 7.16
CA THR A 206 4.01 -11.76 6.27
C THR A 206 3.65 -11.73 4.78
N PHE A 207 2.58 -12.41 4.33
CA PHE A 207 2.23 -12.46 2.91
C PHE A 207 1.48 -11.22 2.39
N CYS A 208 1.25 -10.19 3.20
CA CYS A 208 0.63 -8.94 2.79
C CYS A 208 1.54 -7.70 3.00
N PRO A 209 2.74 -7.64 2.40
CA PRO A 209 3.52 -6.41 2.41
C PRO A 209 2.78 -5.26 1.74
N ILE A 210 2.70 -4.11 2.42
CA ILE A 210 2.14 -2.86 1.88
C ILE A 210 2.99 -1.66 2.29
N GLY A 211 3.07 -0.65 1.42
CA GLY A 211 3.81 0.60 1.71
C GLY A 211 4.57 1.15 0.51
N PRO A 212 5.63 1.96 0.73
CA PRO A 212 6.13 2.44 2.03
C PRO A 212 5.20 3.45 2.71
N TRP A 213 4.25 4.00 1.97
CA TRP A 213 3.35 5.07 2.42
C TRP A 213 2.09 5.11 1.55
N ILE A 214 1.16 5.99 1.90
CA ILE A 214 -0.01 6.31 1.07
C ILE A 214 0.26 7.61 0.34
N VAL A 215 0.08 7.59 -0.98
CA VAL A 215 0.01 8.79 -1.81
C VAL A 215 -1.47 9.16 -1.98
N THR A 216 -1.88 10.35 -1.56
CA THR A 216 -3.28 10.77 -1.66
C THR A 216 -3.71 10.85 -3.12
N LYS A 217 -5.00 10.62 -3.38
CA LYS A 217 -5.50 10.51 -4.76
C LYS A 217 -5.21 11.74 -5.62
N GLU A 218 -5.10 12.91 -5.02
CA GLU A 218 -4.86 14.19 -5.71
C GLU A 218 -3.47 14.27 -6.37
N GLU A 219 -2.51 13.44 -5.95
CA GLU A 219 -1.17 13.38 -6.58
C GLU A 219 -1.12 12.42 -7.78
N ILE A 220 -2.20 11.65 -8.00
CA ILE A 220 -2.30 10.66 -9.05
C ILE A 220 -3.46 11.03 -9.98
N ASP A 221 -3.13 11.71 -11.08
CA ASP A 221 -4.11 12.16 -12.08
C ASP A 221 -4.99 11.02 -12.63
N ASP A 222 -4.39 9.85 -12.85
CA ASP A 222 -5.07 8.69 -13.43
C ASP A 222 -4.46 7.37 -12.89
N PRO A 223 -5.17 6.61 -12.02
CA PRO A 223 -4.66 5.35 -11.48
C PRO A 223 -4.52 4.26 -12.55
N GLN A 224 -5.11 4.45 -13.75
CA GLN A 224 -4.96 3.55 -14.89
C GLN A 224 -3.74 3.90 -15.76
N LYS A 225 -2.82 4.78 -15.34
CA LYS A 225 -1.63 5.14 -16.14
C LYS A 225 -0.34 5.19 -15.31
N LEU A 226 -0.09 4.16 -14.51
CA LEU A 226 1.12 4.07 -13.69
C LEU A 226 2.01 2.93 -14.17
N HIS A 227 3.29 3.22 -14.41
CA HIS A 227 4.27 2.16 -14.59
C HIS A 227 4.49 1.38 -13.29
N LEU A 228 4.61 0.06 -13.40
CA LEU A 228 4.92 -0.82 -12.27
C LEU A 228 6.01 -1.83 -12.64
N GLU A 229 6.88 -2.13 -11.69
CA GLU A 229 8.00 -3.06 -11.83
C GLU A 229 8.17 -3.87 -10.55
N LEU A 230 8.48 -5.16 -10.68
CA LEU A 230 8.94 -6.03 -9.60
C LEU A 230 10.32 -6.58 -9.93
N LYS A 231 11.26 -6.45 -9.00
CA LYS A 231 12.57 -7.08 -9.03
C LYS A 231 12.76 -8.01 -7.84
N VAL A 232 13.34 -9.18 -8.10
CA VAL A 232 13.92 -10.03 -7.06
C VAL A 232 15.43 -9.96 -7.22
N ASN A 233 16.10 -9.43 -6.20
CA ASN A 233 17.49 -8.97 -6.27
C ASN A 233 17.66 -7.96 -7.42
N ASP A 234 18.49 -8.29 -8.41
CA ASP A 234 18.75 -7.45 -9.58
C ASP A 234 17.95 -7.89 -10.82
N LYS A 235 17.11 -8.94 -10.71
CA LYS A 235 16.36 -9.49 -11.83
C LYS A 235 14.95 -8.93 -11.86
N THR A 236 14.59 -8.24 -12.95
CA THR A 236 13.20 -7.83 -13.19
C THR A 236 12.35 -9.05 -13.53
N TRP A 237 11.33 -9.32 -12.71
CA TRP A 237 10.35 -10.39 -12.94
C TRP A 237 9.11 -9.83 -13.63
N GLN A 238 8.59 -8.70 -13.14
CA GLN A 238 7.40 -8.06 -13.70
C GLN A 238 7.70 -6.64 -14.13
N LYS A 239 7.15 -6.22 -15.27
CA LYS A 239 7.23 -4.84 -15.77
C LYS A 239 6.04 -4.53 -16.66
N SER A 240 5.22 -3.56 -16.26
CA SER A 240 3.96 -3.26 -16.95
C SER A 240 3.47 -1.83 -16.72
N ASN A 241 2.20 -1.59 -17.01
CA ASN A 241 1.48 -0.36 -16.73
C ASN A 241 0.02 -0.66 -16.35
N THR A 242 -0.54 0.06 -15.38
CA THR A 242 -1.91 -0.17 -14.88
C THR A 242 -3.00 0.01 -15.95
N LYS A 243 -2.70 0.64 -17.10
CA LYS A 243 -3.61 0.71 -18.26
C LYS A 243 -3.98 -0.66 -18.84
N HIS A 244 -3.19 -1.70 -18.53
CA HIS A 244 -3.42 -3.07 -18.97
C HIS A 244 -4.35 -3.86 -18.06
N MET A 245 -4.89 -3.22 -17.01
CA MET A 245 -5.95 -3.82 -16.20
C MET A 245 -7.21 -4.05 -17.06
N SER A 246 -7.84 -5.21 -16.90
CA SER A 246 -9.11 -5.57 -17.55
C SER A 246 -10.29 -4.86 -16.90
N PHE A 247 -10.22 -4.69 -15.58
CA PHE A 247 -11.16 -3.94 -14.77
C PHE A 247 -10.46 -2.72 -14.17
N SER A 248 -10.98 -1.53 -14.45
CA SER A 248 -10.45 -0.28 -13.91
C SER A 248 -10.70 -0.17 -12.40
N VAL A 249 -9.91 0.64 -11.69
CA VAL A 249 -10.14 0.94 -10.27
C VAL A 249 -11.59 1.38 -10.00
N ALA A 250 -12.12 2.26 -10.84
CA ALA A 250 -13.50 2.74 -10.71
C ALA A 250 -14.53 1.61 -10.83
N TYR A 251 -14.38 0.75 -11.84
CA TYR A 251 -15.25 -0.40 -12.04
C TYR A 251 -15.17 -1.38 -10.87
N ILE A 252 -13.96 -1.66 -10.36
CA ILE A 252 -13.73 -2.59 -9.24
C ILE A 252 -14.49 -2.10 -8.00
N ILE A 253 -14.33 -0.83 -7.63
CA ILE A 253 -15.03 -0.24 -6.49
C ILE A 253 -16.55 -0.32 -6.69
N SER A 254 -17.06 0.10 -7.84
CA SER A 254 -18.51 0.03 -8.11
C SER A 254 -19.04 -1.40 -8.03
N TYR A 255 -18.36 -2.35 -8.66
CA TYR A 255 -18.73 -3.76 -8.69
C TYR A 255 -18.77 -4.37 -7.29
N LEU A 256 -17.71 -4.20 -6.50
CA LEU A 256 -17.60 -4.77 -5.16
C LEU A 256 -18.58 -4.13 -4.18
N SER A 257 -18.82 -2.82 -4.30
CA SER A 257 -19.74 -2.09 -3.41
C SER A 257 -21.20 -2.57 -3.51
N LYS A 258 -21.58 -3.29 -4.57
CA LYS A 258 -22.90 -3.92 -4.71
C LYS A 258 -23.08 -5.11 -3.77
N SER A 259 -21.98 -5.75 -3.38
CA SER A 259 -21.98 -6.94 -2.52
C SER A 259 -21.87 -6.58 -1.05
N PHE A 260 -21.01 -5.61 -0.71
CA PHE A 260 -20.77 -5.19 0.67
C PHE A 260 -20.43 -3.70 0.76
N THR A 261 -20.62 -3.14 1.94
CA THR A 261 -20.25 -1.75 2.23
C THR A 261 -18.74 -1.63 2.40
N PHE A 262 -18.14 -0.66 1.73
CA PHE A 262 -16.78 -0.22 2.04
C PHE A 262 -16.77 0.68 3.26
N GLU A 263 -15.72 0.57 4.07
CA GLU A 263 -15.39 1.45 5.18
C GLU A 263 -14.04 2.14 4.91
N PRO A 264 -13.82 3.35 5.43
CA PRO A 264 -12.51 3.99 5.36
C PRO A 264 -11.41 3.08 5.95
N GLY A 265 -10.29 2.98 5.26
CA GLY A 265 -9.17 2.10 5.58
C GLY A 265 -9.25 0.72 4.90
N ASP A 266 -10.37 0.34 4.27
CA ASP A 266 -10.40 -0.88 3.45
C ASP A 266 -9.36 -0.82 2.32
N LEU A 267 -8.76 -1.96 2.02
CA LEU A 267 -7.73 -2.11 1.00
C LEU A 267 -8.23 -2.95 -0.17
N ILE A 268 -7.92 -2.51 -1.40
CA ILE A 268 -8.19 -3.26 -2.62
C ILE A 268 -6.87 -3.49 -3.37
N PHE A 269 -6.44 -4.75 -3.40
CA PHE A 269 -5.37 -5.28 -4.25
C PHE A 269 -5.93 -5.51 -5.65
N THR A 270 -5.45 -4.73 -6.62
CA THR A 270 -6.09 -4.59 -7.93
C THR A 270 -5.68 -5.65 -8.95
N GLY A 271 -4.87 -6.63 -8.56
CA GLY A 271 -4.30 -7.66 -9.42
C GLY A 271 -2.90 -7.31 -9.91
N THR A 272 -2.20 -8.34 -10.37
CA THR A 272 -0.80 -8.27 -10.80
C THR A 272 -0.63 -8.47 -12.32
N PRO A 273 0.39 -7.86 -12.96
CA PRO A 273 0.70 -8.09 -14.37
C PRO A 273 1.43 -9.42 -14.60
N SER A 274 1.73 -9.69 -15.87
CA SER A 274 2.53 -10.84 -16.28
C SER A 274 3.96 -10.83 -15.69
N GLY A 275 4.59 -11.99 -15.60
CA GLY A 275 5.97 -12.17 -15.15
C GLY A 275 6.14 -12.80 -13.77
N VAL A 276 5.06 -13.31 -13.18
CA VAL A 276 5.12 -14.03 -11.89
C VAL A 276 6.05 -15.25 -11.98
N GLY A 277 6.78 -15.56 -10.91
CA GLY A 277 7.81 -16.60 -10.92
C GLY A 277 7.28 -17.98 -11.31
N HIS A 278 6.04 -18.27 -10.90
CA HIS A 278 5.37 -19.54 -11.21
C HIS A 278 5.17 -19.84 -12.70
N TYR A 279 5.06 -18.80 -13.54
CA TYR A 279 4.86 -18.95 -14.99
C TYR A 279 6.14 -18.73 -15.80
N GLN A 280 7.28 -18.53 -15.15
CA GLN A 280 8.57 -18.53 -15.84
C GLN A 280 8.94 -19.96 -16.27
N ASP A 281 9.84 -20.08 -17.24
CA ASP A 281 10.33 -21.37 -17.75
C ASP A 281 11.86 -21.47 -17.60
N PRO A 282 12.38 -22.27 -16.64
CA PRO A 282 11.62 -23.02 -15.63
C PRO A 282 10.99 -22.09 -14.56
N PRO A 283 9.98 -22.56 -13.78
CA PRO A 283 9.41 -21.78 -12.70
C PRO A 283 10.45 -21.42 -11.64
N VAL A 284 10.37 -20.20 -11.12
CA VAL A 284 11.24 -19.67 -10.05
C VAL A 284 10.41 -19.22 -8.86
N TYR A 285 10.95 -19.36 -7.66
CA TYR A 285 10.31 -19.00 -6.40
C TYR A 285 11.30 -18.25 -5.52
N LEU A 286 10.79 -17.59 -4.48
CA LEU A 286 11.64 -16.89 -3.51
C LEU A 286 12.54 -17.87 -2.75
N GLU A 287 13.78 -17.44 -2.51
CA GLU A 287 14.73 -18.12 -1.65
C GLU A 287 15.10 -17.23 -0.44
N GLU A 288 15.61 -17.87 0.62
CA GLU A 288 16.14 -17.15 1.78
C GLU A 288 17.30 -16.25 1.35
N GLY A 289 17.29 -14.99 1.80
CA GLY A 289 18.30 -13.99 1.44
C GLY A 289 17.95 -13.16 0.22
N ASP A 290 16.87 -13.49 -0.52
CA ASP A 290 16.36 -12.64 -1.58
C ASP A 290 15.91 -11.27 -1.05
N THR A 291 15.95 -10.26 -1.92
CA THR A 291 15.33 -8.95 -1.68
C THR A 291 14.31 -8.65 -2.77
N VAL A 292 13.06 -8.47 -2.39
CA VAL A 292 11.98 -8.11 -3.32
C VAL A 292 11.81 -6.60 -3.34
N LYS A 293 11.82 -5.99 -4.53
CA LYS A 293 11.61 -4.55 -4.74
C LYS A 293 10.46 -4.33 -5.71
N LEU A 294 9.42 -3.66 -5.25
CA LEU A 294 8.22 -3.33 -6.01
C LEU A 294 8.17 -1.82 -6.19
N THR A 295 8.15 -1.33 -7.42
CA THR A 295 8.09 0.10 -7.72
C THR A 295 6.81 0.40 -8.47
N ILE A 296 6.09 1.44 -8.04
CA ILE A 296 4.97 2.02 -8.79
C ILE A 296 5.25 3.51 -8.97
N GLU A 297 5.16 3.97 -10.22
CA GLU A 297 5.32 5.36 -10.62
C GLU A 297 4.43 6.29 -9.77
N LYS A 298 4.95 7.46 -9.41
CA LYS A 298 4.32 8.46 -8.51
C LYS A 298 4.04 7.98 -7.07
N ILE A 299 4.21 6.70 -6.75
CA ILE A 299 4.06 6.17 -5.40
C ILE A 299 5.44 6.02 -4.74
N GLY A 300 6.32 5.20 -5.29
CA GLY A 300 7.64 4.94 -4.71
C GLY A 300 8.07 3.49 -4.86
N THR A 301 8.85 2.99 -3.89
CA THR A 301 9.33 1.61 -3.88
C THR A 301 9.06 0.92 -2.54
N LEU A 302 8.40 -0.22 -2.58
CA LEU A 302 8.25 -1.15 -1.46
C LEU A 302 9.38 -2.19 -1.53
N ILE A 303 10.13 -2.38 -0.45
CA ILE A 303 11.27 -3.31 -0.40
C ILE A 303 11.06 -4.24 0.78
N ASN A 304 11.16 -5.54 0.57
CA ASN A 304 11.06 -6.53 1.63
C ASN A 304 12.17 -7.58 1.46
N PRO A 305 13.07 -7.76 2.44
CA PRO A 305 13.99 -8.89 2.45
C PRO A 305 13.25 -10.20 2.75
N VAL A 306 13.80 -11.32 2.31
CA VAL A 306 13.22 -12.66 2.48
C VAL A 306 14.01 -13.45 3.53
N GLY A 307 13.30 -14.01 4.51
CA GLY A 307 13.85 -14.88 5.55
C GLY A 307 13.06 -16.19 5.65
N LYS A 308 13.39 -17.03 6.65
CA LYS A 308 12.63 -18.25 6.98
C LYS A 308 12.02 -18.14 8.38
N GLU A 309 10.90 -18.84 8.56
CA GLU A 309 10.32 -19.12 9.89
C GLU A 309 11.16 -20.05 10.78
#